data_AF-A0A183GI24-F1
#
_entry.id   AF-A0A183GI24-F1
#
_cell.length_a   1.000
_cell.length_b   1.000
_cell.length_c   1.000
_cell.angle_alpha   90.00
_cell.angle_beta   90.00
_cell.angle_gamma   90.00
#
_symmetry.space_group_name_H-M   'P 1'
#
loop_
_entity.id
_entity.type
_entity.pdbx_description
1 polymer ?
#
loop_
_entity_poly.entity_id
_entity_poly.type
_entity_poly.pdbx_seq_one_letter_code
_entity_poly.pdbx_strand_id
1 'polypeptide(L)'
;MLLNPHSIFITLSMGFLWFLSAMPTMSPAYLSPPVASCIYNCTFLTVQDEFHLPHSLIDPAELTSSVYFLGNLLLGQMYCMAADRIGRRPVLVWSLLLSGLAGVLAAIAPNFYLMLLGRFIQGSFFNSITMINWVMCCESIAFKGHSYASVIFGVFWVAGYCVITPISIYFPSWRAVQFLTSLPTLIFGVFMLV
;
A
#
# COMPACT_ATOMS: atom_id res chain seq x y z
N MET A 1 -14.12 -1.05 31.73
CA MET A 1 -12.67 -1.02 31.44
C MET A 1 -12.29 -1.53 30.04
N LEU A 2 -13.26 -1.95 29.20
CA LEU A 2 -13.03 -2.49 27.84
C LEU A 2 -12.91 -1.42 26.73
N LEU A 3 -13.41 -0.21 26.98
CA LEU A 3 -13.36 0.92 26.05
C LEU A 3 -12.82 2.14 26.81
N ASN A 4 -11.49 2.24 26.95
CA ASN A 4 -10.88 3.51 27.31
C ASN A 4 -10.79 4.35 26.02
N PRO A 5 -11.24 5.62 25.99
CA PRO A 5 -11.13 6.47 24.79
C PRO A 5 -9.73 6.50 24.19
N HIS A 6 -8.68 6.40 25.01
CA HIS A 6 -7.30 6.32 24.52
C HIS A 6 -7.01 5.06 23.71
N SER A 7 -7.47 3.89 24.17
CA SER A 7 -7.26 2.64 23.44
C SER A 7 -8.02 2.63 22.11
N ILE A 8 -9.22 3.20 22.09
CA ILE A 8 -10.02 3.33 20.85
C ILE A 8 -9.29 4.25 19.86
N PHE A 9 -8.82 5.41 20.32
CA PHE A 9 -8.08 6.34 19.49
C PHE A 9 -6.86 5.69 18.83
N ILE A 10 -6.07 4.95 19.61
CA ILE A 10 -4.89 4.24 19.10
C ILE A 10 -5.29 3.15 18.09
N THR A 11 -6.30 2.35 18.40
CA THR A 11 -6.77 1.31 17.47
C THR A 11 -7.31 1.90 16.17
N LEU A 12 -8.01 3.05 16.22
CA LEU A 12 -8.48 3.74 15.02
C LEU A 12 -7.32 4.34 14.21
N SER A 13 -6.35 4.99 14.86
CA SER A 13 -5.20 5.58 14.16
C SER A 13 -4.31 4.51 13.50
N MET A 14 -4.07 3.40 14.19
CA MET A 14 -3.30 2.27 13.65
C MET A 14 -4.11 1.45 12.64
N GLY A 15 -5.43 1.38 12.79
CA GLY A 15 -6.32 0.80 11.78
C GLY A 15 -6.31 1.61 10.48
N PHE A 16 -6.26 2.94 10.57
CA PHE A 16 -6.15 3.80 9.39
C PHE A 16 -4.85 3.55 8.60
N LEU A 17 -3.75 3.17 9.25
CA LEU A 17 -2.54 2.74 8.54
C LEU A 17 -2.74 1.49 7.67
N TRP A 18 -3.63 0.57 8.06
CA TRP A 18 -4.01 -0.57 7.24
C TRP A 18 -4.87 -0.18 6.04
N PHE A 19 -5.73 0.83 6.21
CA PHE A 19 -6.44 1.43 5.08
C PHE A 19 -5.46 2.02 4.06
N LEU A 20 -4.45 2.77 4.53
CA LEU A 20 -3.44 3.38 3.67
C LEU A 20 -2.50 2.36 3.01
N SER A 21 -2.20 1.23 3.65
CA SER A 21 -1.33 0.20 3.07
C SER A 21 -2.08 -0.72 2.09
N ALA A 22 -3.38 -0.94 2.29
CA ALA A 22 -4.22 -1.70 1.37
C ALA A 22 -4.27 -1.04 -0.03
N MET A 23 -4.32 0.29 -0.07
CA MET A 23 -4.42 1.08 -1.30
C MET A 23 -3.29 0.80 -2.32
N PRO A 24 -1.99 1.03 -2.02
CA PRO A 24 -0.91 0.71 -2.94
C PRO A 24 -0.82 -0.77 -3.28
N THR A 25 -1.09 -1.65 -2.31
CA THR A 25 -0.99 -3.11 -2.48
C THR A 25 -1.98 -3.62 -3.53
N MET A 26 -3.18 -3.05 -3.57
CA MET A 26 -4.25 -3.47 -4.49
C MET A 26 -4.36 -2.59 -5.74
N SER A 27 -3.59 -1.48 -5.82
CA SER A 27 -3.52 -0.63 -7.01
C SER A 27 -3.19 -1.36 -8.31
N PRO A 28 -2.39 -2.46 -8.33
CA PRO A 28 -2.08 -3.13 -9.58
C PRO A 28 -3.27 -3.75 -10.32
N ALA A 29 -4.35 -4.08 -9.61
CA ALA A 29 -5.58 -4.60 -10.22
C ALA A 29 -6.25 -3.59 -11.17
N TYR A 30 -5.86 -2.32 -11.09
CA TYR A 30 -6.36 -1.24 -11.94
C TYR A 30 -5.31 -0.79 -12.98
N LEU A 31 -4.20 -1.51 -13.13
CA LEU A 31 -3.19 -1.26 -14.18
C LEU A 31 -3.59 -1.88 -15.53
N SER A 32 -4.46 -2.91 -15.52
CA SER A 32 -5.05 -3.54 -16.70
C SER A 32 -6.57 -3.65 -16.55
N PRO A 33 -7.37 -3.22 -17.54
CA PRO A 33 -8.81 -3.46 -17.51
C PRO A 33 -9.11 -4.96 -17.69
N PRO A 34 -10.13 -5.50 -17.03
CA PRO A 34 -10.46 -6.93 -17.04
C PRO A 34 -11.06 -7.45 -18.36
N VAL A 35 -11.13 -6.65 -19.43
CA VAL A 35 -11.86 -7.02 -20.65
C VAL A 35 -10.97 -6.89 -21.88
N ALA A 36 -10.70 -8.02 -22.52
CA ALA A 36 -10.01 -8.16 -23.82
C ALA A 36 -10.77 -7.54 -25.02
N SER A 37 -11.68 -6.60 -24.79
CA SER A 37 -12.47 -5.93 -25.82
C SER A 37 -12.99 -4.61 -25.25
N CYS A 38 -12.26 -3.53 -25.48
CA CYS A 38 -12.85 -2.21 -25.29
C CYS A 38 -13.84 -1.95 -26.42
N ILE A 39 -15.14 -2.12 -26.15
CA ILE A 39 -16.16 -2.02 -27.20
C ILE A 39 -16.57 -0.54 -27.43
N TYR A 40 -16.45 0.36 -26.43
CA TYR A 40 -16.79 1.78 -26.59
C TYR A 40 -15.97 2.71 -25.66
N ASN A 41 -15.29 3.72 -26.21
CA ASN A 41 -14.59 4.84 -25.53
C ASN A 41 -13.76 4.47 -24.27
N CYS A 42 -12.65 3.74 -24.45
CA CYS A 42 -11.65 3.59 -23.39
C CYS A 42 -10.90 4.90 -23.18
N THR A 43 -11.24 5.62 -22.13
CA THR A 43 -10.48 6.78 -21.64
C THR A 43 -9.36 6.38 -20.67
N PHE A 44 -9.28 5.12 -20.25
CA PHE A 44 -8.29 4.65 -19.27
C PHE A 44 -6.95 4.35 -19.93
N LEU A 45 -5.92 5.14 -19.59
CA LEU A 45 -4.55 4.90 -20.04
C LEU A 45 -3.95 3.74 -19.24
N THR A 46 -3.61 2.64 -19.92
CA THR A 46 -2.99 1.46 -19.32
C THR A 46 -1.46 1.54 -19.35
N VAL A 47 -0.81 0.76 -18.48
CA VAL A 47 0.66 0.63 -18.46
C VAL A 47 1.17 0.06 -19.79
N GLN A 48 0.42 -0.86 -20.37
CA GLN A 48 0.79 -1.53 -21.61
C GLN A 48 0.81 -0.57 -22.79
N ASP A 49 -0.24 0.25 -22.90
CA ASP A 49 -0.39 1.23 -23.98
C ASP A 49 0.67 2.33 -23.87
N GLU A 50 0.96 2.81 -22.66
CA GLU A 50 1.91 3.91 -22.48
C GLU A 50 3.36 3.49 -22.76
N PHE A 51 3.77 2.31 -22.29
CA PHE A 51 5.14 1.82 -22.50
C PHE A 51 5.33 1.00 -23.78
N HIS A 52 4.29 0.88 -24.63
CA HIS A 52 4.32 0.11 -25.89
C HIS A 52 4.86 -1.32 -25.70
N LEU A 53 4.45 -1.99 -24.62
CA LEU A 53 4.97 -3.31 -24.26
C LEU A 53 4.39 -4.39 -25.19
N PRO A 54 5.20 -5.40 -25.59
CA PRO A 54 4.71 -6.49 -26.42
C PRO A 54 3.60 -7.25 -25.68
N HIS A 55 2.54 -7.64 -26.40
CA HIS A 55 1.55 -8.59 -25.89
C HIS A 55 2.25 -9.94 -25.65
N SER A 56 2.67 -10.15 -24.41
CA SER A 56 3.31 -11.38 -23.94
C SER A 56 2.30 -12.24 -23.18
N LEU A 57 2.71 -13.44 -22.77
CA LEU A 57 1.89 -14.33 -21.94
C LEU A 57 1.61 -13.77 -20.53
N ILE A 58 2.36 -12.76 -20.08
CA ILE A 58 2.26 -12.20 -18.73
C ILE A 58 1.75 -10.76 -18.83
N ASP A 59 0.65 -10.48 -18.15
CA ASP A 59 0.09 -9.14 -18.08
C ASP A 59 1.01 -8.23 -17.25
N PRO A 60 1.32 -6.99 -17.71
CA PRO A 60 2.21 -6.08 -16.99
C PRO A 60 1.71 -5.71 -15.60
N ALA A 61 0.40 -5.80 -15.35
CA ALA A 61 -0.23 -5.62 -14.05
C ALA A 61 0.12 -6.76 -13.07
N GLU A 62 0.10 -8.00 -13.55
CA GLU A 62 0.46 -9.19 -12.75
C GLU A 62 1.95 -9.19 -12.43
N LEU A 63 2.79 -8.82 -13.40
CA LEU A 63 4.22 -8.66 -13.17
C LEU A 63 4.51 -7.60 -12.11
N THR A 64 3.79 -6.48 -12.14
CA THR A 64 3.91 -5.42 -11.13
C THR A 64 3.57 -5.92 -9.73
N SER A 65 2.48 -6.69 -9.60
CA SER A 65 2.07 -7.30 -8.32
C SER A 65 3.10 -8.32 -7.82
N SER A 66 3.60 -9.15 -8.74
CA SER A 66 4.61 -10.18 -8.44
C SER A 66 5.90 -9.55 -7.92
N VAL A 67 6.37 -8.48 -8.55
CA VAL A 67 7.59 -7.76 -8.14
C VAL A 67 7.38 -7.07 -6.79
N TYR A 68 6.19 -6.53 -6.52
CA TYR A 68 5.84 -5.96 -5.22
C TYR A 68 5.95 -7.01 -4.09
N PHE A 69 5.31 -8.17 -4.27
CA PHE A 69 5.37 -9.24 -3.28
C PHE A 69 6.75 -9.91 -3.19
N LEU A 70 7.52 -9.91 -4.27
CA LEU A 70 8.91 -10.36 -4.25
C LEU A 70 9.77 -9.45 -3.36
N GLY A 71 9.60 -8.12 -3.47
CA GLY A 71 10.26 -7.17 -2.55
C GLY A 71 9.90 -7.44 -1.10
N ASN A 72 8.60 -7.67 -0.83
CA ASN A 72 8.11 -8.02 0.50
C ASN A 72 8.74 -9.32 1.03
N LEU A 73 8.84 -10.35 0.19
CA LEU A 73 9.41 -11.65 0.56
C LEU A 73 10.88 -11.54 0.96
N LEU A 74 11.67 -10.77 0.19
CA LEU A 74 13.12 -10.69 0.38
C LEU A 74 13.52 -9.79 1.54
N LEU A 75 12.86 -8.63 1.69
CA LEU A 75 13.31 -7.57 2.60
C LEU A 75 12.32 -7.29 3.73
N GLY A 76 11.03 -7.60 3.55
CA GLY A 76 9.98 -7.26 4.52
C GLY A 76 10.22 -7.85 5.91
N GLN A 77 10.76 -9.07 5.97
CA GLN A 77 11.09 -9.71 7.24
C GLN A 77 12.33 -9.09 7.92
N MET A 78 13.31 -8.65 7.12
CA MET A 78 14.53 -8.02 7.66
C MET A 78 14.20 -6.73 8.42
N TYR A 79 13.28 -5.93 7.89
CA TYR A 79 12.83 -4.70 8.55
C TYR A 79 12.04 -4.96 9.83
N CYS A 80 11.23 -6.02 9.87
CA CYS A 80 10.54 -6.44 11.10
C CYS A 80 11.54 -6.84 12.19
N MET A 81 12.57 -7.61 11.84
CA MET A 81 13.66 -7.95 12.77
C MET A 81 14.45 -6.71 13.22
N ALA A 82 14.65 -5.74 12.33
CA ALA A 82 15.29 -4.47 12.66
C ALA A 82 14.43 -3.64 13.63
N ALA A 83 13.10 -3.70 13.52
CA ALA A 83 12.16 -2.99 14.39
C ALA A 83 12.24 -3.45 15.86
N ASP A 84 12.51 -4.74 16.09
CA ASP A 84 12.68 -5.25 17.44
C ASP A 84 14.01 -4.82 18.09
N ARG A 85 15.02 -4.40 17.29
CA ARG A 85 16.32 -3.91 17.80
C ARG A 85 16.44 -2.39 17.88
N ILE A 86 15.98 -1.69 16.85
CA ILE A 86 16.08 -0.22 16.72
C ILE A 86 14.89 0.46 17.42
N GLY A 87 13.78 -0.25 17.55
CA GLY A 87 12.50 0.26 18.04
C GLY A 87 11.46 0.33 16.93
N ARG A 88 10.20 0.08 17.30
CA ARG A 88 9.10 -0.10 16.34
C ARG A 88 8.65 1.19 15.68
N ARG A 89 8.51 2.27 16.46
CA ARG A 89 8.09 3.59 15.96
C ARG A 89 9.02 4.15 14.87
N PRO A 90 10.35 4.25 15.06
CA PRO A 90 11.21 4.82 14.02
C PRO A 90 11.19 3.97 12.74
N VAL A 91 11.22 2.64 12.85
CA VAL A 91 11.20 1.76 11.67
C VAL A 91 9.87 1.88 10.93
N LEU A 92 8.73 1.97 11.63
CA LEU A 92 7.42 2.19 11.02
C LEU A 92 7.36 3.52 10.24
N VAL A 93 7.80 4.62 10.86
CA VAL A 93 7.79 5.96 10.23
C VAL A 93 8.67 5.99 8.97
N TRP A 94 9.90 5.47 9.05
CA TRP A 94 10.78 5.39 7.88
C TRP A 94 10.21 4.49 6.78
N SER A 95 9.57 3.37 7.15
CA SER A 95 8.92 2.48 6.18
C SER A 95 7.78 3.18 5.44
N LEU A 96 6.97 3.98 6.14
CA LEU A 96 5.88 4.77 5.53
C LEU A 96 6.42 5.82 4.56
N LEU A 97 7.44 6.57 4.98
CA LEU A 97 8.06 7.61 4.14
C LEU A 97 8.68 7.01 2.88
N LEU A 98 9.48 5.95 3.02
CA LEU A 98 10.17 5.32 1.90
C LEU A 98 9.20 4.59 0.97
N SER A 99 8.18 3.91 1.51
CA SER A 99 7.14 3.26 0.70
C SER A 99 6.30 4.27 -0.08
N GLY A 100 5.89 5.37 0.58
CA GLY A 100 5.15 6.46 -0.06
C GLY A 100 5.97 7.14 -1.17
N LEU A 101 7.24 7.43 -0.89
CA LEU A 101 8.16 8.03 -1.87
C LEU A 101 8.40 7.09 -3.06
N ALA A 102 8.67 5.81 -2.80
CA ALA A 102 8.85 4.81 -3.85
C ALA A 102 7.60 4.66 -4.73
N GLY A 103 6.42 4.74 -4.13
CA GLY A 103 5.14 4.74 -4.84
C GLY A 103 4.94 5.95 -5.75
N VAL A 104 5.27 7.15 -5.25
CA VAL A 104 5.22 8.40 -6.04
C VAL A 104 6.24 8.37 -7.18
N LEU A 105 7.47 7.91 -6.91
CA LEU A 105 8.50 7.74 -7.95
C LEU A 105 8.07 6.73 -9.01
N ALA A 106 7.41 5.63 -8.61
CA ALA A 106 6.85 4.66 -9.56
C ALA A 106 5.75 5.27 -10.45
N ALA A 107 4.97 6.23 -9.95
CA ALA A 107 3.94 6.93 -10.73
C ALA A 107 4.53 7.86 -11.80
N ILE A 108 5.71 8.44 -11.56
CA ILE A 108 6.38 9.40 -12.46
C ILE A 108 7.41 8.69 -13.37
N ALA A 109 7.62 7.38 -13.18
CA ALA A 109 8.64 6.63 -13.89
C ALA A 109 8.51 6.75 -15.43
N PRO A 110 9.59 7.08 -16.15
CA PRO A 110 9.59 7.20 -17.61
C PRO A 110 9.72 5.86 -18.33
N ASN A 111 10.11 4.80 -17.60
CA ASN A 111 10.34 3.46 -18.13
C ASN A 111 9.67 2.41 -17.25
N PHE A 112 9.22 1.31 -17.86
CA PHE A 112 8.61 0.18 -17.16
C PHE A 112 9.52 -0.43 -16.09
N TYR A 113 10.83 -0.56 -16.36
CA TYR A 113 11.80 -1.09 -15.37
C TYR A 113 11.94 -0.22 -14.12
N LEU A 114 11.90 1.12 -14.29
CA LEU A 114 11.95 2.05 -13.16
C LEU A 114 10.65 2.00 -12.35
N MET A 115 9.52 1.82 -13.02
CA MET A 115 8.24 1.56 -12.36
C MET A 115 8.32 0.27 -11.53
N LEU A 116 8.83 -0.83 -12.09
CA LEU A 116 9.01 -2.10 -11.38
C LEU A 116 9.97 -1.97 -10.19
N LEU A 117 11.07 -1.23 -10.34
CA LEU A 117 12.01 -0.98 -9.23
C LEU A 117 11.33 -0.21 -8.10
N GLY A 118 10.57 0.85 -8.43
CA GLY A 118 9.78 1.58 -7.44
C GLY A 118 8.77 0.69 -6.73
N ARG A 119 8.16 -0.26 -7.44
CA ARG A 119 7.21 -1.25 -6.88
C ARG A 119 7.86 -2.28 -5.98
N PHE A 120 9.05 -2.74 -6.36
CA PHE A 120 9.86 -3.62 -5.53
C PHE A 120 10.20 -2.96 -4.18
N ILE A 121 10.67 -1.71 -4.23
CA ILE A 121 10.99 -0.93 -3.03
C ILE A 121 9.72 -0.60 -2.24
N GLN A 122 8.60 -0.28 -2.90
CA GLN A 122 7.34 -0.02 -2.21
C GLN A 122 6.85 -1.27 -1.45
N GLY A 123 6.92 -2.43 -2.10
CA GLY A 123 6.51 -3.72 -1.55
C GLY A 123 7.43 -4.25 -0.47
N SER A 124 8.73 -3.93 -0.51
CA SER A 124 9.66 -4.33 0.55
C SER A 124 9.25 -3.82 1.94
N PHE A 125 8.62 -2.65 2.02
CA PHE A 125 8.14 -2.06 3.27
C PHE A 125 6.73 -2.51 3.67
N PHE A 126 6.03 -3.31 2.87
CA PHE A 126 4.65 -3.71 3.12
C PHE A 126 4.47 -4.45 4.46
N ASN A 127 5.26 -5.51 4.69
CA ASN A 127 5.21 -6.26 5.95
C ASN A 127 5.63 -5.39 7.13
N SER A 128 6.59 -4.48 6.95
CA SER A 128 7.03 -3.55 7.99
C SER A 128 5.89 -2.63 8.41
N ILE A 129 5.17 -2.05 7.45
CA ILE A 129 4.04 -1.17 7.73
C ILE A 129 2.88 -1.93 8.39
N THR A 130 2.55 -3.14 7.93
CA THR A 130 1.37 -3.87 8.43
C THR A 130 1.64 -4.60 9.74
N MET A 131 2.75 -5.35 9.82
CA MET A 131 3.09 -6.19 10.97
C MET A 131 3.55 -5.35 12.15
N ILE A 132 4.51 -4.43 11.97
CA ILE A 132 5.01 -3.59 13.08
C ILE A 132 3.87 -2.76 13.67
N ASN A 133 3.00 -2.22 12.81
CA ASN A 133 1.81 -1.48 13.23
C ASN A 133 0.83 -2.34 14.05
N TRP A 134 0.58 -3.58 13.63
CA TRP A 134 -0.24 -4.51 14.39
C TRP A 134 0.33 -4.77 15.78
N VAL A 135 1.63 -5.09 15.88
CA VAL A 135 2.22 -5.39 17.19
C VAL A 135 2.29 -4.13 18.07
N MET A 136 2.57 -2.96 17.50
CA MET A 136 2.54 -1.68 18.24
C MET A 136 1.14 -1.36 18.79
N CYS A 137 0.09 -1.65 18.02
CA CYS A 137 -1.29 -1.54 18.51
C CYS A 137 -1.54 -2.51 19.68
N CYS A 138 -1.11 -3.76 19.54
CA CYS A 138 -1.25 -4.79 20.59
C CYS A 138 -0.50 -4.45 21.89
N GLU A 139 0.66 -3.79 21.80
CA GLU A 139 1.42 -3.31 22.96
C GLU A 139 0.73 -2.11 23.64
N SER A 140 -0.05 -1.35 22.90
CA SER A 140 -0.71 -0.13 23.38
C SER A 140 -2.09 -0.39 23.99
N ILE A 141 -2.67 -1.58 23.81
CA ILE A 141 -4.00 -1.95 24.30
C ILE A 141 -3.95 -3.21 25.16
N ALA A 142 -4.88 -3.35 26.10
CA ALA A 142 -4.99 -4.56 26.91
C ALA A 142 -5.34 -5.79 26.06
N PHE A 143 -4.88 -6.98 26.47
CA PHE A 143 -5.10 -8.25 25.76
C PHE A 143 -6.56 -8.53 25.37
N LYS A 144 -7.52 -8.14 26.23
CA LYS A 144 -8.96 -8.29 25.95
C LYS A 144 -9.44 -7.48 24.73
N GLY A 145 -8.70 -6.43 24.33
CA GLY A 145 -8.99 -5.56 23.19
C GLY A 145 -8.44 -6.06 21.85
N HIS A 146 -7.55 -7.06 21.84
CA HIS A 146 -6.88 -7.52 20.61
C HIS A 146 -7.85 -8.05 19.55
N SER A 147 -8.89 -8.77 19.96
CA SER A 147 -9.93 -9.27 19.03
C SER A 147 -10.68 -8.11 18.36
N TYR A 148 -11.06 -7.08 19.11
CA TYR A 148 -11.72 -5.89 18.57
C TYR A 148 -10.81 -5.11 17.63
N ALA A 149 -9.53 -4.97 17.99
CA ALA A 149 -8.54 -4.32 17.12
C ALA A 149 -8.38 -5.05 15.78
N SER A 150 -8.34 -6.39 15.80
CA SER A 150 -8.24 -7.17 14.55
C SER A 150 -9.42 -6.93 13.62
N VAL A 151 -10.65 -6.87 14.16
CA VAL A 151 -11.86 -6.57 13.37
C VAL A 151 -11.78 -5.16 12.78
N ILE A 152 -11.40 -4.15 13.59
CA ILE A 152 -11.26 -2.77 13.12
C ILE A 152 -10.23 -2.68 11.98
N PHE A 153 -9.08 -3.34 12.12
CA PHE A 153 -8.04 -3.37 11.10
C PHE A 153 -8.54 -4.03 9.81
N GLY A 154 -9.29 -5.12 9.92
CA GLY A 154 -9.92 -5.78 8.76
C GLY A 154 -10.93 -4.87 8.05
N VAL A 155 -11.75 -4.14 8.79
CA VAL A 155 -12.71 -3.18 8.21
C VAL A 155 -11.97 -2.06 7.47
N PHE A 156 -10.92 -1.50 8.07
CA PHE A 156 -10.10 -0.47 7.42
C PHE A 156 -9.38 -1.00 6.16
N TRP A 157 -8.90 -2.24 6.17
CA TRP A 157 -8.30 -2.87 5.00
C TRP A 157 -9.29 -2.97 3.82
N VAL A 158 -10.49 -3.49 4.08
CA VAL A 158 -11.55 -3.60 3.06
C VAL A 158 -11.98 -2.22 2.57
N ALA A 159 -12.13 -1.25 3.47
CA ALA A 159 -12.44 0.12 3.11
C ALA A 159 -11.36 0.71 2.18
N GLY A 160 -10.08 0.46 2.46
CA GLY A 160 -8.96 0.92 1.64
C GLY A 160 -9.02 0.37 0.21
N TYR A 161 -9.34 -0.92 0.08
CA TYR A 161 -9.57 -1.58 -1.21
C TYR A 161 -10.75 -0.96 -1.99
N CYS A 162 -11.89 -0.77 -1.33
CA CYS A 162 -13.10 -0.24 -1.97
C CYS A 162 -12.95 1.19 -2.47
N VAL A 163 -12.07 2.01 -1.86
CA VAL A 163 -11.83 3.40 -2.28
C VAL A 163 -11.02 3.48 -3.59
N ILE A 164 -10.32 2.44 -4.00
CA ILE A 164 -9.53 2.45 -5.24
C ILE A 164 -10.44 2.48 -6.48
N THR A 165 -11.58 1.79 -6.44
CA THR A 165 -12.54 1.74 -7.55
C THR A 165 -13.09 3.11 -7.95
N PRO A 166 -13.60 3.96 -7.04
CA PRO A 166 -14.02 5.30 -7.43
C PRO A 166 -12.84 6.15 -7.89
N ILE A 167 -11.64 6.01 -7.29
CA ILE A 167 -10.44 6.73 -7.73
C ILE A 167 -10.12 6.43 -9.20
N SER A 168 -10.18 5.17 -9.63
CA SER A 168 -9.89 4.78 -11.02
C SER A 168 -10.95 5.24 -12.02
N ILE A 169 -12.20 5.39 -11.59
CA ILE A 169 -13.28 5.95 -12.43
C ILE A 169 -13.10 7.46 -12.63
N TYR A 170 -12.76 8.21 -11.58
CA TYR A 170 -12.56 9.66 -11.68
C TYR A 170 -11.24 10.04 -12.36
N PHE A 171 -10.18 9.25 -12.16
CA PHE A 171 -8.87 9.48 -12.73
C PHE A 171 -8.47 8.30 -13.62
N PRO A 172 -8.82 8.34 -14.91
CA PRO A 172 -8.61 7.22 -15.82
C PRO A 172 -7.15 7.13 -16.33
N SER A 173 -6.19 7.10 -15.41
CA SER A 173 -4.79 6.86 -15.71
C SER A 173 -4.12 6.07 -14.59
N TRP A 174 -3.34 5.06 -14.96
CA TRP A 174 -2.61 4.25 -13.99
C TRP A 174 -1.65 5.08 -13.12
N ARG A 175 -1.06 6.14 -13.70
CA ARG A 175 -0.18 7.08 -12.98
C ARG A 175 -0.92 7.80 -11.87
N ALA A 176 -2.12 8.32 -12.15
CA ALA A 176 -2.91 9.02 -11.15
C ALA A 176 -3.37 8.08 -10.04
N VAL A 177 -3.82 6.86 -10.37
CA VAL A 177 -4.20 5.85 -9.37
C VAL A 177 -3.01 5.52 -8.46
N GLN A 178 -1.81 5.33 -9.01
CA GLN A 178 -0.62 5.05 -8.22
C GLN A 178 -0.21 6.23 -7.34
N PHE A 179 -0.27 7.43 -7.88
CA PHE A 179 0.08 8.64 -7.15
C PHE A 179 -0.89 8.88 -5.98
N LEU A 180 -2.20 8.80 -6.25
CA LEU A 180 -3.26 9.03 -5.26
C LEU A 180 -3.31 7.95 -4.17
N THR A 181 -2.89 6.72 -4.46
CA THR A 181 -2.80 5.66 -3.44
C THR A 181 -1.55 5.77 -2.58
N SER A 182 -0.44 6.29 -3.13
CA SER A 182 0.84 6.37 -2.41
C SER A 182 1.04 7.67 -1.61
N LEU A 183 0.43 8.77 -2.07
CA LEU A 183 0.55 10.10 -1.46
C LEU A 183 -0.05 10.18 -0.04
N PRO A 184 -1.24 9.60 0.25
CA PRO A 184 -1.77 9.54 1.61
C PRO A 184 -0.84 8.84 2.61
N THR A 185 -0.19 7.75 2.18
CA THR A 185 0.79 7.01 2.98
C THR A 185 2.02 7.87 3.31
N LEU A 186 2.50 8.65 2.34
CA LEU A 186 3.61 9.58 2.53
C LEU A 186 3.25 10.71 3.52
N ILE A 187 2.08 11.34 3.35
CA ILE A 187 1.61 12.41 4.24
C ILE A 187 1.48 11.92 5.67
N PHE A 188 0.91 10.72 5.85
CA PHE A 188 0.77 10.14 7.18
C PHE A 188 2.13 9.81 7.82
N GLY A 189 3.10 9.34 7.02
CA GLY A 189 4.47 9.15 7.47
C GLY A 189 5.13 10.45 7.96
N VAL A 190 4.91 11.56 7.24
CA VAL A 190 5.41 12.90 7.66
C VAL A 190 4.70 13.36 8.94
N PHE A 191 3.39 13.14 9.04
CA PHE A 191 2.62 13.49 10.24
C PHE A 191 3.10 12.72 11.48
N MET A 192 3.44 11.44 11.36
CA MET A 192 3.95 10.64 12.49
C MET A 192 5.39 10.99 12.91
N LEU A 193 6.13 11.70 12.05
CA LEU A 193 7.50 12.16 12.33
C LEU A 193 7.51 13.37 13.27
N VAL A 194 6.50 14.24 13.17
CA VAL A 194 6.27 15.40 14.04
C VAL A 194 5.70 14.96 15.40
#